data_AF-A0A1D8P7T6-F1
#
_entry.id   AF-A0A1D8P7T6-F1
#
_cell.length_a   1.000
_cell.length_b   1.000
_cell.length_c   1.000
_cell.angle_alpha   90.00
_cell.angle_beta   90.00
_cell.angle_gamma   90.00
#
_symmetry.space_group_name_H-M   'P 1'
#
loop_
_entity.id
_entity.type
_entity.pdbx_description
1 polymer ?
#
loop_
_entity_poly.entity_id
_entity_poly.type
_entity_poly.pdbx_seq_one_letter_code
_entity_poly.pdbx_strand_id
1 'polypeptide(L)'
;MKTLINLLLLFSFFTVFSQENKQIKDSIGKDILDNSYFVIENTLYKKAPNNLNSYKNISLGDITSIDLINSLEIVLFYSDFNSVIILDNQLNVIENIQFQDTILFVKKGITNKLWIYNYDARKIQLYDYKIKKATISSQVITDFEPIKMDGDFNSVRLIGANKTLVYNQYLNLIDTINH
;
A
#
# COMPACT_ATOMS: atom_id res chain seq x y z
N MET A 1 -70.77 -21.23 -28.65
CA MET A 1 -70.03 -19.98 -28.34
C MET A 1 -68.88 -20.36 -27.41
N LYS A 2 -67.71 -20.73 -27.96
CA LYS A 2 -66.51 -19.86 -28.10
C LYS A 2 -66.02 -19.26 -26.77
N THR A 3 -65.15 -20.06 -26.13
CA THR A 3 -63.97 -19.75 -25.29
C THR A 3 -63.62 -18.28 -25.00
N LEU A 4 -63.20 -17.98 -23.75
CA LEU A 4 -62.04 -17.14 -23.38
C LEU A 4 -61.85 -17.24 -21.84
N ILE A 5 -61.01 -18.13 -21.32
CA ILE A 5 -59.57 -17.98 -21.02
C ILE A 5 -59.28 -16.96 -19.89
N ASN A 6 -58.84 -17.53 -18.77
CA ASN A 6 -58.24 -16.92 -17.58
C ASN A 6 -57.26 -15.77 -17.89
N LEU A 7 -57.34 -14.67 -17.14
CA LEU A 7 -56.25 -13.71 -17.00
C LEU A 7 -55.78 -13.68 -15.55
N LEU A 8 -54.91 -14.63 -15.22
CA LEU A 8 -54.09 -14.64 -14.01
C LEU A 8 -52.97 -13.61 -14.23
N LEU A 9 -53.12 -12.39 -13.70
CA LEU A 9 -52.02 -11.43 -13.66
C LEU A 9 -51.03 -11.89 -12.60
N LEU A 10 -49.97 -12.58 -13.05
CA LEU A 10 -48.77 -12.83 -12.27
C LEU A 10 -48.14 -11.48 -11.90
N PHE A 11 -48.18 -11.16 -10.62
CA PHE A 11 -47.38 -10.10 -10.02
C PHE A 11 -45.93 -10.62 -9.94
N SER A 12 -45.15 -10.46 -11.01
CA SER A 12 -43.71 -10.72 -10.95
C SER A 12 -43.06 -9.60 -10.15
N PHE A 13 -42.74 -9.87 -8.89
CA PHE A 13 -41.79 -9.09 -8.11
C PHE A 13 -40.44 -9.08 -8.85
N PHE A 14 -40.18 -8.03 -9.62
CA PHE A 14 -38.82 -7.72 -10.04
C PHE A 14 -38.06 -7.24 -8.82
N THR A 15 -37.31 -8.13 -8.17
CA THR A 15 -36.26 -7.71 -7.24
C THR A 15 -35.15 -7.08 -8.09
N VAL A 16 -35.20 -5.76 -8.24
CA VAL A 16 -34.08 -4.99 -8.76
C VAL A 16 -32.96 -5.10 -7.73
N PHE A 17 -31.96 -5.93 -8.00
CA PHE A 17 -30.68 -5.83 -7.31
C PHE A 17 -30.05 -4.50 -7.73
N SER A 18 -30.14 -3.50 -6.86
CA SER A 18 -29.29 -2.32 -6.98
C SER A 18 -27.87 -2.76 -6.65
N GLN A 19 -27.00 -2.84 -7.66
CA GLN A 19 -25.56 -2.86 -7.40
C GLN A 19 -25.19 -1.45 -6.97
N GLU A 20 -24.88 -1.30 -5.69
CA GLU A 20 -24.27 -0.08 -5.15
C GLU A 20 -22.94 0.11 -5.88
N ASN A 21 -22.88 1.14 -6.73
CA ASN A 21 -21.72 1.42 -7.55
C ASN A 21 -20.64 2.01 -6.64
N LYS A 22 -19.92 1.11 -5.95
CA LYS A 22 -18.91 1.49 -4.96
C LYS A 22 -17.79 2.24 -5.69
N GLN A 23 -17.70 3.54 -5.43
CA GLN A 23 -16.82 4.44 -6.16
C GLN A 23 -15.36 4.01 -5.90
N ILE A 24 -14.69 3.51 -6.94
CA ILE A 24 -13.26 3.16 -6.89
C ILE A 24 -12.51 4.46 -6.66
N LYS A 25 -11.97 4.62 -5.45
CA LYS A 25 -11.25 5.84 -5.06
C LYS A 25 -9.93 5.89 -5.82
N ASP A 26 -9.19 4.77 -5.83
CA ASP A 26 -7.86 4.70 -6.45
C ASP A 26 -7.55 3.30 -7.00
N SER A 27 -7.16 3.22 -8.28
CA SER A 27 -6.48 2.03 -8.84
C SER A 27 -5.02 2.09 -8.44
N ILE A 28 -4.52 1.07 -7.73
CA ILE A 28 -3.14 1.04 -7.24
C ILE A 28 -2.21 0.43 -8.29
N GLY A 29 -2.63 -0.67 -8.91
CA GLY A 29 -1.87 -1.35 -9.95
C GLY A 29 -2.05 -2.86 -9.93
N LYS A 30 -1.12 -3.56 -10.59
CA LYS A 30 -1.05 -5.02 -10.64
C LYS A 30 0.26 -5.53 -10.08
N ASP A 31 0.22 -6.71 -9.49
CA ASP A 31 1.43 -7.42 -9.06
C ASP A 31 1.97 -8.36 -10.16
N ILE A 32 3.11 -9.02 -9.91
CA ILE A 32 3.74 -9.92 -10.88
C ILE A 32 2.92 -11.20 -11.14
N LEU A 33 1.91 -11.47 -10.31
CA LEU A 33 0.98 -12.59 -10.43
C LEU A 33 -0.33 -12.18 -11.14
N ASP A 34 -0.35 -10.99 -11.76
CA ASP A 34 -1.49 -10.37 -12.45
C ASP A 34 -2.72 -10.11 -11.56
N ASN A 35 -2.54 -10.07 -10.23
CA ASN A 35 -3.61 -9.63 -9.33
C ASN A 35 -3.73 -8.12 -9.38
N SER A 36 -4.96 -7.61 -9.47
CA SER A 36 -5.25 -6.18 -9.50
C SER A 36 -5.58 -5.67 -8.09
N TYR A 37 -5.04 -4.51 -7.73
CA TYR A 37 -5.23 -3.88 -6.43
C TYR A 37 -5.87 -2.51 -6.57
N PHE A 38 -6.85 -2.24 -5.73
CA PHE A 38 -7.58 -0.98 -5.70
C PHE A 38 -8.09 -0.68 -4.29
N VAL A 39 -8.33 0.61 -4.00
CA VAL A 39 -8.87 1.05 -2.71
C VAL A 39 -10.27 1.62 -2.91
N ILE A 40 -11.22 1.16 -2.08
CA ILE A 40 -12.56 1.72 -1.99
C ILE A 40 -12.86 1.97 -0.51
N GLU A 41 -13.24 3.20 -0.14
CA GLU A 41 -13.59 3.56 1.24
C GLU A 41 -12.57 3.06 2.28
N ASN A 42 -11.28 3.35 2.02
CA ASN A 42 -10.16 2.96 2.88
C ASN A 42 -10.05 1.44 3.12
N THR A 43 -10.56 0.65 2.19
CA THR A 43 -10.42 -0.82 2.16
C THR A 43 -9.57 -1.18 0.96
N LEU A 44 -8.47 -1.88 1.20
CA LEU A 44 -7.67 -2.48 0.13
C LEU A 44 -8.38 -3.72 -0.39
N TYR A 45 -8.59 -3.78 -1.70
CA TYR A 45 -9.07 -4.96 -2.40
C TYR A 45 -7.98 -5.53 -3.29
N LYS A 46 -7.92 -6.87 -3.34
CA LYS A 46 -7.10 -7.64 -4.26
C LYS A 46 -8.00 -8.53 -5.10
N LYS A 47 -8.01 -8.32 -6.41
CA LYS A 47 -8.77 -9.12 -7.37
C LYS A 47 -7.85 -10.01 -8.19
N ALA A 48 -8.01 -11.31 -7.99
CA ALA A 48 -7.48 -12.40 -8.81
C ALA A 48 -8.59 -12.90 -9.77
N PRO A 49 -8.29 -13.76 -10.76
CA PRO A 49 -9.29 -14.27 -11.70
C PRO A 49 -10.52 -14.90 -11.03
N ASN A 50 -10.31 -15.66 -9.95
CA ASN A 50 -11.36 -16.43 -9.28
C ASN A 50 -11.57 -16.04 -7.81
N ASN A 51 -10.96 -14.94 -7.36
CA ASN A 51 -10.97 -14.58 -5.95
C ASN A 51 -10.90 -13.06 -5.76
N LEU A 52 -11.62 -12.57 -4.74
CA LEU A 52 -11.60 -11.18 -4.30
C LEU A 52 -11.34 -11.17 -2.80
N ASN A 53 -10.14 -10.76 -2.40
CA ASN A 53 -9.78 -10.55 -0.99
C ASN A 53 -9.85 -9.06 -0.66
N SER A 54 -10.06 -8.75 0.62
CA SER A 54 -10.00 -7.38 1.10
C SER A 54 -9.37 -7.29 2.48
N TYR A 55 -8.70 -6.17 2.74
CA TYR A 55 -8.21 -5.79 4.05
C TYR A 55 -8.68 -4.39 4.42
N LYS A 56 -9.15 -4.23 5.66
CA LYS A 56 -9.54 -2.95 6.24
C LYS A 56 -9.06 -2.89 7.68
N ASN A 57 -8.56 -1.72 8.09
CA ASN A 57 -8.28 -1.45 9.49
C ASN A 57 -8.74 -0.04 9.87
N ILE A 58 -9.92 0.05 10.47
CA ILE A 58 -10.55 1.33 10.81
C ILE A 58 -9.79 2.04 11.93
N SER A 59 -9.15 1.29 12.84
CA SER A 59 -8.48 1.90 14.00
C SER A 59 -7.14 2.55 13.65
N LEU A 60 -6.64 2.40 12.42
CA LEU A 60 -5.40 3.02 11.95
C LEU A 60 -5.64 4.22 11.01
N GLY A 61 -6.88 4.70 10.89
CA GLY A 61 -7.19 5.79 9.98
C GLY A 61 -7.04 5.38 8.52
N ASP A 62 -6.73 6.35 7.65
CA ASP A 62 -6.62 6.12 6.21
C ASP A 62 -5.26 5.53 5.80
N ILE A 63 -5.28 4.64 4.81
CA ILE A 63 -4.05 4.10 4.21
C ILE A 63 -3.32 5.23 3.49
N THR A 64 -2.11 5.57 3.96
CA THR A 64 -1.26 6.61 3.39
C THR A 64 -0.53 6.13 2.14
N SER A 65 -0.01 4.91 2.17
CA SER A 65 0.67 4.33 1.01
C SER A 65 0.60 2.81 0.99
N ILE A 66 0.65 2.26 -0.21
CA ILE A 66 0.65 0.81 -0.48
C ILE A 66 1.87 0.49 -1.34
N ASP A 67 2.65 -0.50 -0.91
CA ASP A 67 3.74 -1.08 -1.70
C ASP A 67 3.42 -2.52 -2.08
N LEU A 68 3.47 -2.80 -3.39
CA LEU A 68 3.13 -4.07 -4.02
C LEU A 68 4.35 -4.79 -4.62
N ILE A 69 5.57 -4.25 -4.45
CA ILE A 69 6.76 -4.80 -5.11
C ILE A 69 7.04 -6.26 -4.70
N ASN A 70 6.75 -6.61 -3.45
CA ASN A 70 6.69 -8.00 -3.01
C ASN A 70 5.24 -8.47 -2.98
N SER A 71 4.82 -9.23 -3.98
CA SER A 71 3.45 -9.77 -4.07
C SER A 71 3.09 -10.76 -2.95
N LEU A 72 4.09 -11.23 -2.19
CA LEU A 72 3.92 -12.10 -1.04
C LEU A 72 3.90 -11.34 0.30
N GLU A 73 4.37 -10.09 0.31
CA GLU A 73 4.46 -9.24 1.50
C GLU A 73 4.06 -7.80 1.13
N ILE A 74 2.76 -7.56 1.10
CA ILE A 74 2.19 -6.25 0.76
C ILE A 74 2.36 -5.32 1.97
N VAL A 75 2.92 -4.14 1.75
CA VAL A 75 3.19 -3.17 2.82
C VAL A 75 2.14 -2.06 2.76
N LEU A 76 1.41 -1.87 3.86
CA LEU A 76 0.51 -0.75 4.07
C LEU A 76 1.09 0.18 5.13
N PHE A 77 1.17 1.46 4.83
CA PHE A 77 1.60 2.48 5.78
C PHE A 77 0.42 3.39 6.14
N TYR A 78 0.26 3.65 7.44
CA TYR A 78 -0.75 4.50 8.05
C TYR A 78 -0.04 5.59 8.86
N SER A 79 0.07 6.80 8.29
CA SER A 79 0.79 7.92 8.89
C SER A 79 0.13 8.43 10.17
N ASP A 80 -1.20 8.43 10.23
CA ASP A 80 -1.97 8.96 11.38
C ASP A 80 -1.64 8.25 12.70
N PHE A 81 -1.26 6.97 12.60
CA PHE A 81 -0.87 6.12 13.73
C PHE A 81 0.58 5.66 13.64
N ASN A 82 1.34 6.24 12.69
CA ASN A 82 2.74 5.92 12.46
C ASN A 82 3.02 4.40 12.41
N SER A 83 2.15 3.68 11.70
CA SER A 83 2.06 2.22 11.75
C SER A 83 2.20 1.60 10.37
N VAL A 84 2.88 0.46 10.31
CA VAL A 84 3.01 -0.38 9.12
C VAL A 84 2.34 -1.72 9.38
N ILE A 85 1.49 -2.13 8.43
CA ILE A 85 0.93 -3.46 8.35
C ILE A 85 1.57 -4.19 7.17
N ILE A 86 2.09 -5.39 7.42
CA ILE A 86 2.55 -6.29 6.37
C ILE A 86 1.52 -7.39 6.21
N LEU A 87 1.03 -7.57 4.98
CA LEU A 87 0.04 -8.58 4.64
C LEU A 87 0.66 -9.68 3.77
N ASP A 88 0.16 -10.91 3.93
CA ASP A 88 0.43 -11.99 2.98
C ASP A 88 -0.32 -11.79 1.66
N ASN A 89 -0.14 -12.71 0.72
CA ASN A 89 -0.80 -12.65 -0.58
C ASN A 89 -2.31 -12.98 -0.53
N GLN A 90 -2.86 -13.43 0.60
CA GLN A 90 -4.32 -13.54 0.85
C GLN A 90 -4.88 -12.31 1.58
N LEU A 91 -4.04 -11.30 1.85
CA LEU A 91 -4.34 -10.12 2.65
C LEU A 91 -4.53 -10.38 4.16
N ASN A 92 -3.99 -11.48 4.69
CA ASN A 92 -3.91 -11.67 6.14
C ASN A 92 -2.71 -10.92 6.73
N VAL A 93 -2.84 -10.43 7.95
CA VAL A 93 -1.75 -9.72 8.64
C VAL A 93 -0.64 -10.70 9.03
N ILE A 94 0.58 -10.43 8.55
CA ILE A 94 1.81 -11.09 8.97
C ILE A 94 2.47 -10.31 10.11
N GLU A 95 2.55 -8.99 9.99
CA GLU A 95 3.19 -8.12 10.98
C GLU A 95 2.45 -6.80 11.15
N ASN A 96 2.53 -6.27 12.37
CA ASN A 96 2.08 -4.92 12.72
C ASN A 96 3.23 -4.24 13.48
N ILE A 97 3.66 -3.09 12.97
CA ILE A 97 4.78 -2.32 13.49
C ILE A 97 4.28 -0.91 13.75
N GLN A 98 4.44 -0.44 14.98
CA GLN A 98 4.21 0.95 15.34
C GLN A 98 5.56 1.62 15.62
N PHE A 99 5.84 2.72 14.93
CA PHE A 99 7.08 3.47 15.10
C PHE A 99 6.93 4.52 16.20
N GLN A 100 8.03 4.78 16.92
CA GLN A 100 8.10 5.84 17.92
C GLN A 100 8.45 7.19 17.26
N ASP A 101 9.42 7.19 16.35
CA ASP A 101 9.82 8.36 15.57
C ASP A 101 8.88 8.58 14.39
N THR A 102 8.65 9.83 14.01
CA THR A 102 7.80 10.23 12.90
C THR A 102 8.34 9.67 11.57
N ILE A 103 7.60 8.75 10.95
CA ILE A 103 7.93 8.20 9.63
C ILE A 103 7.08 8.91 8.57
N LEU A 104 7.69 9.37 7.47
CA LEU A 104 6.93 9.94 6.35
C LEU A 104 6.69 8.95 5.22
N PHE A 105 7.68 8.09 4.97
CA PHE A 105 7.64 7.19 3.82
C PHE A 105 8.15 5.81 4.21
N VAL A 106 7.50 4.80 3.63
CA VAL A 106 7.85 3.40 3.78
C VAL A 106 7.82 2.72 2.42
N LYS A 107 8.85 1.94 2.13
CA LYS A 107 8.93 1.05 0.96
C LYS A 107 9.41 -0.32 1.37
N LYS A 108 9.00 -1.36 0.64
CA LYS A 108 9.50 -2.71 0.88
C LYS A 108 10.97 -2.78 0.45
N GLY A 109 11.84 -3.27 1.35
CA GLY A 109 13.23 -3.60 1.05
C GLY A 109 13.43 -5.10 0.89
N ILE A 110 14.67 -5.54 0.69
CA ILE A 110 15.04 -6.95 0.65
C ILE A 110 14.64 -7.67 1.94
N THR A 111 14.26 -8.95 1.87
CA THR A 111 14.08 -9.92 2.98
C THR A 111 13.91 -9.33 4.39
N ASN A 112 12.69 -9.36 4.92
CA ASN A 112 12.40 -8.84 6.27
C ASN A 112 12.69 -7.36 6.50
N LYS A 113 13.09 -6.60 5.47
CA LYS A 113 13.38 -5.17 5.59
C LYS A 113 12.31 -4.27 4.96
N LEU A 114 12.27 -3.06 5.50
CA LEU A 114 11.59 -1.89 4.98
C LEU A 114 12.62 -0.75 4.84
N TRP A 115 12.55 -0.02 3.74
CA TRP A 115 13.11 1.33 3.68
C TRP A 115 12.14 2.26 4.40
N ILE A 116 12.64 3.01 5.37
CA ILE A 116 11.85 4.04 6.06
C ILE A 116 12.57 5.39 5.98
N TYR A 117 11.83 6.47 5.77
CA TYR A 117 12.33 7.81 6.01
C TYR A 117 11.84 8.32 7.35
N ASN A 118 12.79 8.46 8.28
CA ASN A 118 12.57 8.99 9.61
C ASN A 118 12.72 10.52 9.56
N TYR A 119 11.61 11.23 9.74
CA TYR A 119 11.53 12.68 9.67
C TYR A 119 12.36 13.34 10.77
N ASP A 120 12.21 12.85 12.00
CA ASP A 120 12.84 13.43 13.19
C ASP A 120 14.37 13.32 13.09
N ALA A 121 14.87 12.17 12.62
CA ALA A 121 16.30 11.94 12.41
C ALA A 121 16.82 12.52 11.08
N ARG A 122 15.93 12.86 10.13
CA ARG A 122 16.24 13.22 8.73
C ARG A 122 17.15 12.18 8.05
N LYS A 123 16.81 10.90 8.19
CA LYS A 123 17.59 9.78 7.67
C LYS A 123 16.70 8.77 6.96
N ILE A 124 17.28 8.12 5.97
CA ILE A 124 16.76 6.84 5.50
C ILE A 124 17.30 5.76 6.43
N GLN A 125 16.48 4.79 6.79
CA GLN A 125 16.88 3.64 7.58
C GLN A 125 16.41 2.36 6.89
N LEU A 126 17.26 1.33 6.93
CA LEU A 126 16.88 -0.03 6.54
C LEU A 126 16.42 -0.75 7.80
N TYR A 127 15.11 -0.84 7.99
CA TYR A 127 14.47 -1.37 9.18
C TYR A 127 14.12 -2.84 9.01
N ASP A 128 14.57 -3.70 9.93
CA ASP A 128 14.18 -5.10 10.00
C ASP A 128 12.94 -5.27 10.88
N TYR A 129 11.84 -5.76 10.31
CA TYR A 129 10.61 -5.94 11.06
C TYR A 129 10.55 -7.21 11.91
N LYS A 130 11.42 -8.20 11.65
CA LYS A 130 11.49 -9.40 12.49
C LYS A 130 12.19 -9.14 13.80
N ILE A 131 13.29 -8.36 13.77
CA ILE A 131 14.00 -7.96 14.99
C ILE A 131 13.61 -6.57 15.51
N LYS A 132 12.72 -5.87 14.79
CA LYS A 132 12.17 -4.55 15.12
C LYS A 132 13.24 -3.48 15.35
N LYS A 133 14.22 -3.40 14.45
CA LYS A 133 15.36 -2.47 14.55
C LYS A 133 15.80 -1.94 13.20
N ALA A 134 16.21 -0.67 13.16
CA ALA A 134 17.01 -0.13 12.07
C ALA A 134 18.40 -0.81 12.07
N THR A 135 18.72 -1.53 10.99
CA THR A 135 20.01 -2.22 10.85
C THR A 135 21.08 -1.38 10.18
N ILE A 136 20.67 -0.44 9.32
CA ILE A 136 21.55 0.53 8.64
C ILE A 136 20.83 1.88 8.62
N SER A 137 21.56 2.98 8.69
CA SER A 137 21.03 4.33 8.51
C SER A 137 21.93 5.14 7.60
N SER A 138 21.35 6.03 6.80
CA SER A 138 22.10 6.99 5.99
C SER A 138 22.79 8.05 6.86
N GLN A 139 23.64 8.84 6.23
CA GLN A 139 24.01 10.15 6.78
C GLN A 139 22.76 11.03 6.93
N VAL A 140 22.82 12.02 7.83
CA VAL A 140 21.75 13.02 7.97
C VAL A 140 21.61 13.78 6.66
N ILE A 141 20.39 13.84 6.14
CA ILE A 141 20.08 14.56 4.91
C ILE A 141 19.77 16.01 5.26
N THR A 142 20.53 16.92 4.68
CA THR A 142 20.41 18.38 4.87
C THR A 142 20.10 19.05 3.53
N ASP A 143 19.46 20.22 3.57
CA ASP A 143 19.12 21.02 2.39
C ASP A 143 18.35 20.24 1.30
N PHE A 144 17.44 19.38 1.76
CA PHE A 144 16.60 18.56 0.92
C PHE A 144 15.33 18.17 1.67
N GLU A 145 14.18 18.53 1.11
CA GLU A 145 12.86 18.16 1.64
C GLU A 145 12.26 17.06 0.74
N PRO A 146 12.11 15.82 1.23
CA PRO A 146 11.53 14.74 0.45
C PRO A 146 10.02 14.91 0.32
N ILE A 147 9.53 14.84 -0.92
CA ILE A 147 8.10 14.83 -1.24
C ILE A 147 7.60 13.39 -1.36
N LYS A 148 8.47 12.48 -1.80
CA LYS A 148 8.14 11.07 -2.01
C LYS A 148 9.37 10.19 -1.83
N MET A 149 9.15 8.94 -1.43
CA MET A 149 10.12 7.86 -1.54
C MET A 149 9.68 6.88 -2.61
N ASP A 150 10.65 6.40 -3.38
CA ASP A 150 10.44 5.23 -4.23
C ASP A 150 11.65 4.29 -4.18
N GLY A 151 11.52 3.06 -4.67
CA GLY A 151 12.63 2.11 -4.57
C GLY A 151 12.25 0.69 -4.94
N ASP A 152 13.23 -0.19 -4.77
CA ASP A 152 13.09 -1.62 -4.92
C ASP A 152 13.72 -2.38 -3.74
N PHE A 153 13.95 -3.68 -3.89
CA PHE A 153 14.55 -4.49 -2.83
C PHE A 153 15.95 -4.02 -2.41
N ASN A 154 16.74 -3.46 -3.32
CA ASN A 154 18.17 -3.20 -3.15
C ASN A 154 18.55 -1.73 -3.31
N SER A 155 17.61 -0.86 -3.67
CA SER A 155 17.84 0.56 -3.84
C SER A 155 16.65 1.39 -3.39
N VAL A 156 16.92 2.59 -2.94
CA VAL A 156 15.88 3.54 -2.53
C VAL A 156 16.25 4.93 -3.00
N ARG A 157 15.26 5.68 -3.44
CA ARG A 157 15.39 7.07 -3.86
C ARG A 157 14.44 7.96 -3.07
N LEU A 158 14.95 9.10 -2.63
CA LEU A 158 14.12 10.19 -2.15
C LEU A 158 13.96 11.23 -3.24
N ILE A 159 12.73 11.60 -3.52
CA ILE A 159 12.34 12.51 -4.58
C ILE A 159 11.92 13.82 -3.92
N GLY A 160 12.63 14.90 -4.23
CA GLY A 160 12.28 16.27 -3.82
C GLY A 160 11.83 17.10 -5.01
N ALA A 161 11.62 18.40 -4.78
CA ALA A 161 11.12 19.32 -5.80
C ALA A 161 12.03 19.44 -7.03
N ASN A 162 13.35 19.55 -6.82
CA ASN A 162 14.33 19.88 -7.87
C ASN A 162 15.41 18.79 -8.09
N LYS A 163 15.43 17.77 -7.22
CA LYS A 163 16.41 16.69 -7.32
C LYS A 163 15.88 15.39 -6.71
N THR A 164 16.47 14.29 -7.13
CA THR A 164 16.26 12.94 -6.58
C THR A 164 17.58 12.39 -6.08
N LEU A 165 17.62 11.97 -4.82
CA LEU A 165 18.79 11.34 -4.21
C LEU A 165 18.63 9.82 -4.28
N VAL A 166 19.59 9.11 -4.85
CA VAL A 166 19.52 7.65 -5.05
C VAL A 166 20.56 6.95 -4.17
N TYR A 167 20.11 5.97 -3.40
CA TYR A 167 20.91 5.20 -2.47
C TYR A 167 20.91 3.72 -2.81
N ASN A 168 22.06 3.06 -2.62
CA ASN A 168 22.17 1.61 -2.74
C ASN A 168 21.72 0.89 -1.45
N GLN A 169 21.82 -0.44 -1.45
CA GLN A 169 21.35 -1.30 -0.35
C GLN A 169 22.04 -1.03 1.00
N TYR A 170 23.19 -0.37 0.99
CA TYR A 170 23.96 -0.01 2.19
C TYR A 170 23.71 1.44 2.62
N LEU A 171 22.74 2.13 2.01
CA LEU A 171 22.43 3.54 2.21
C LEU A 171 23.59 4.50 1.90
N ASN A 172 24.47 4.10 0.97
CA ASN A 172 25.42 5.02 0.35
C ASN A 172 24.73 5.75 -0.80
N LEU A 173 24.87 7.08 -0.85
CA LEU A 173 24.40 7.89 -1.97
C LEU A 173 25.23 7.53 -3.21
N ILE A 174 24.56 7.08 -4.27
CA ILE A 174 25.22 6.67 -5.52
C ILE A 174 24.92 7.61 -6.69
N ASP A 175 23.84 8.38 -6.62
CA ASP A 175 23.48 9.31 -7.67
C ASP A 175 22.63 10.48 -7.13
N THR A 176 22.67 11.61 -7.85
CA THR A 176 21.80 12.76 -7.65
C THR A 176 21.33 13.26 -8.99
N ILE A 177 20.04 13.05 -9.26
CA ILE A 177 19.40 13.43 -10.52
C ILE A 177 18.73 14.79 -10.31
N ASN A 178 19.10 15.80 -11.10
CA ASN A 178 18.44 17.11 -11.05
C ASN A 178 17.30 17.19 -12.06
N HIS A 179 16.22 17.88 -11.69
CA HIS A 179 15.04 18.06 -12.53
C HIS A 179 14.39 19.42 -12.30
#